data_AF-A0A2M7TQ88-F1
#
_entry.id   AF-A0A2M7TQ88-F1
#
_cell.length_a   1.000
_cell.length_b   1.000
_cell.length_c   1.000
_cell.angle_alpha   90.00
_cell.angle_beta   90.00
_cell.angle_gamma   90.00
#
_symmetry.space_group_name_H-M   'P 1'
#
loop_
_entity.id
_entity.type
_entity.pdbx_description
1 polymer ?
#
loop_
_entity_poly.entity_id
_entity_poly.type
_entity_poly.pdbx_seq_one_letter_code
_entity_poly.pdbx_strand_id
1 'polypeptide(L)'
;MLSLALPLSEKTKAVGFAVMPRGSVLPVANSILRFFFYWRQRQQRTDYDLSALMLDENFQYTGHVSWTRYHDDDGYATYSGDLTEAAAGASEFIDIDLSRVKCRYIISQINIYTGESFEEVEESFFGFMERTPEQKGMPFEARTVRMKSEIRGKGKVALPLVFAKNEDGSWTAKWLHLHLNGKPNCNRVEANRLSTSLLVHTIVCREYLDLGYLIELMRQKAGSFSWYKGQEISGPVVFIGLETPEGLPAGSTAIMLGNLQEIIPA
;
A
#
# COMPACT_ATOMS: atom_id res chain seq x y z
N MET A 1 16.36 -0.55 -0.40
CA MET A 1 16.46 -0.73 1.07
C MET A 1 15.05 -0.61 1.65
N LEU A 2 14.62 -1.54 2.51
CA LEU A 2 13.36 -1.41 3.25
C LEU A 2 13.44 -0.16 4.13
N SER A 3 12.50 0.77 4.00
CA SER A 3 12.42 1.94 4.86
C SER A 3 11.09 1.91 5.59
N LEU A 4 11.09 1.48 6.85
CA LEU A 4 9.89 1.44 7.67
C LEU A 4 9.73 2.79 8.38
N ALA A 5 8.69 3.54 8.04
CA ALA A 5 8.39 4.80 8.69
C ALA A 5 7.86 4.57 10.11
N LEU A 6 8.28 5.40 11.07
CA LEU A 6 7.76 5.34 12.43
C LEU A 6 6.42 6.10 12.53
N PRO A 7 5.36 5.47 13.07
CA PRO A 7 4.09 6.13 13.28
C PRO A 7 4.21 7.11 14.46
N LEU A 8 4.21 8.41 14.17
CA LEU A 8 4.21 9.47 15.21
C LEU A 8 2.81 9.73 15.81
N SER A 9 1.78 9.02 15.33
CA SER A 9 0.41 9.13 15.82
C SER A 9 -0.37 7.84 15.52
N GLU A 10 -1.23 7.43 16.47
CA GLU A 10 -2.06 6.23 16.33
C GLU A 10 -3.25 6.39 15.37
N LYS A 11 -3.60 7.62 14.98
CA LYS A 11 -4.86 7.93 14.27
C LYS A 11 -4.98 7.36 12.84
N THR A 12 -3.99 6.61 12.36
CA THR A 12 -3.90 6.20 10.94
C THR A 12 -3.34 4.79 10.74
N LYS A 13 -3.56 3.86 11.69
CA LYS A 13 -3.21 2.45 11.49
C LYS A 13 -4.31 1.77 10.68
N ALA A 14 -4.05 1.56 9.39
CA ALA A 14 -4.89 0.72 8.57
C ALA A 14 -4.68 -0.76 8.95
N VAL A 15 -5.75 -1.55 8.94
CA VAL A 15 -5.76 -2.94 9.39
C VAL A 15 -5.59 -3.88 8.20
N GLY A 16 -4.75 -4.90 8.35
CA GLY A 16 -4.63 -5.96 7.36
C GLY A 16 -3.31 -6.72 7.37
N PHE A 17 -3.07 -7.48 6.30
CA PHE A 17 -1.85 -8.25 6.09
C PHE A 17 -0.75 -7.38 5.50
N ALA A 18 0.42 -7.37 6.17
CA ALA A 18 1.61 -6.62 5.77
C ALA A 18 1.36 -5.11 5.54
N VAL A 19 0.47 -4.51 6.32
CA VAL A 19 0.17 -3.07 6.26
C VAL A 19 1.18 -2.29 7.08
N MET A 20 1.95 -1.42 6.43
CA MET A 20 2.96 -0.58 7.08
C MET A 20 2.45 0.84 7.35
N PRO A 21 3.09 1.59 8.27
CA PRO A 21 2.79 3.00 8.47
C PRO A 21 2.96 3.82 7.18
N ARG A 22 2.13 4.85 7.02
CA ARG A 22 2.25 5.81 5.91
C ARG A 22 3.68 6.35 5.82
N GLY A 23 4.21 6.39 4.60
CA GLY A 23 5.57 6.81 4.30
C GLY A 23 6.56 5.64 4.23
N SER A 24 6.20 4.45 4.72
CA SER A 24 7.04 3.26 4.60
C SER A 24 7.21 2.86 3.14
N VAL A 25 8.38 2.34 2.80
CA VAL A 25 8.80 1.95 1.45
C VAL A 25 9.29 0.50 1.45
N LEU A 26 8.74 -0.29 0.52
CA LEU A 26 9.17 -1.65 0.23
C LEU A 26 9.65 -1.77 -1.23
N PRO A 27 10.71 -2.56 -1.52
CA PRO A 27 11.04 -2.91 -2.89
C PRO A 27 9.95 -3.80 -3.50
N VAL A 28 9.73 -3.65 -4.80
CA VAL A 28 8.92 -4.55 -5.63
C VAL A 28 9.88 -5.45 -6.39
N ALA A 29 9.83 -6.76 -6.15
CA ALA A 29 10.82 -7.70 -6.66
C ALA A 29 10.47 -8.25 -8.03
N ASN A 30 9.17 -8.45 -8.33
CA ASN A 30 8.75 -9.03 -9.61
C ASN A 30 8.28 -7.96 -10.61
N SER A 31 8.26 -8.34 -11.90
CA SER A 31 7.93 -7.43 -13.01
C SER A 31 6.44 -7.24 -13.25
N ILE A 32 5.55 -8.12 -12.74
CA ILE A 32 4.11 -7.94 -12.87
C ILE A 32 3.51 -7.55 -11.52
N LEU A 33 2.86 -6.40 -11.50
CA LEU A 33 2.10 -5.90 -10.37
C LEU A 33 0.62 -6.13 -10.63
N ARG A 34 -0.06 -6.87 -9.75
CA ARG A 34 -1.52 -7.03 -9.80
C ARG A 34 -2.15 -6.32 -8.62
N PHE A 35 -2.90 -5.26 -8.87
CA PHE A 35 -3.83 -4.70 -7.90
C PHE A 35 -5.06 -5.58 -7.82
N PHE A 36 -5.61 -5.70 -6.62
CA PHE A 36 -6.95 -6.23 -6.43
C PHE A 36 -7.69 -5.38 -5.43
N PHE A 37 -8.97 -5.19 -5.68
CA PHE A 37 -9.88 -4.56 -4.75
C PHE A 37 -11.14 -5.41 -4.64
N TYR A 38 -11.48 -5.76 -3.40
CA TYR A 38 -12.70 -6.50 -3.09
C TYR A 38 -13.60 -5.60 -2.25
N TRP A 39 -14.91 -5.72 -2.49
CA TRP A 39 -15.92 -5.18 -1.59
C TRP A 39 -17.14 -6.08 -1.54
N ARG A 40 -17.90 -5.97 -0.45
CA ARG A 40 -19.23 -6.58 -0.27
C ARG A 40 -20.17 -5.50 0.23
N GLN A 41 -21.19 -5.19 -0.57
CA GLN A 41 -22.17 -4.17 -0.22
C GLN A 41 -23.03 -4.65 0.97
N ARG A 42 -23.49 -3.72 1.81
CA ARG A 42 -24.26 -4.05 3.02
C ARG A 42 -25.77 -3.95 2.82
N GLN A 43 -26.25 -2.83 2.30
CA GLN A 43 -27.68 -2.48 2.25
C GLN A 43 -28.12 -1.96 0.89
N GLN A 44 -27.28 -1.17 0.21
CA GLN A 44 -27.61 -0.58 -1.09
C GLN A 44 -26.60 -1.02 -2.16
N ARG A 45 -27.00 -0.91 -3.43
CA ARG A 45 -26.09 -1.14 -4.55
C ARG A 45 -24.88 -0.20 -4.42
N THR A 46 -23.70 -0.79 -4.30
CA THR A 46 -22.43 -0.07 -4.10
C THR A 46 -21.49 -0.38 -5.24
N ASP A 47 -21.02 0.71 -5.86
CA ASP A 47 -20.28 0.74 -7.10
C ASP A 47 -18.96 1.46 -6.83
N TYR A 48 -17.89 0.68 -6.77
CA TYR A 48 -16.55 1.13 -6.43
C TYR A 48 -15.62 0.84 -7.59
N ASP A 49 -14.93 1.87 -8.05
CA ASP A 49 -14.03 1.75 -9.18
C ASP A 49 -12.59 1.58 -8.70
N LEU A 50 -11.97 0.44 -9.02
CA LEU A 50 -10.52 0.32 -8.94
C LEU A 50 -9.87 1.06 -10.11
N SER A 51 -8.80 1.79 -9.83
CA SER A 51 -8.04 2.51 -10.86
C SER A 51 -6.55 2.58 -10.55
N ALA A 52 -5.77 2.80 -11.60
CA ALA A 52 -4.35 3.13 -11.49
C ALA A 52 -4.07 4.42 -12.27
N LEU A 53 -3.56 5.44 -11.58
CA LEU A 53 -3.16 6.72 -12.16
C LEU A 53 -1.65 6.70 -12.43
N MET A 54 -1.22 7.10 -13.63
CA MET A 54 0.18 7.16 -14.03
C MET A 54 0.66 8.60 -14.14
N LEU A 55 1.81 8.89 -13.51
CA LEU A 55 2.45 10.21 -13.52
C LEU A 55 3.92 10.12 -13.96
N ASP A 56 4.42 11.17 -14.60
CA ASP A 56 5.85 11.35 -14.91
C ASP A 56 6.66 11.80 -13.69
N GLU A 57 7.96 12.03 -13.87
CA GLU A 57 8.88 12.50 -12.83
C GLU A 57 8.54 13.87 -12.25
N ASN A 58 7.75 14.68 -12.96
CA ASN A 58 7.27 15.98 -12.53
C ASN A 58 5.85 15.92 -11.95
N PHE A 59 5.37 14.71 -11.63
CA PHE A 59 4.02 14.42 -11.16
C PHE A 59 2.91 14.86 -12.14
N GLN A 60 3.23 15.03 -13.42
CA GLN A 60 2.26 15.34 -14.45
C GLN A 60 1.57 14.08 -14.95
N TYR A 61 0.30 14.22 -15.31
CA TYR A 61 -0.52 13.11 -15.80
C TYR A 61 0.03 12.55 -17.12
N THR A 62 0.27 11.24 -17.16
CA THR A 62 0.70 10.52 -18.38
C THR A 62 -0.35 9.52 -18.85
N GLY A 63 -1.21 9.04 -17.96
CA GLY A 63 -2.22 8.04 -18.29
C GLY A 63 -2.97 7.54 -17.05
N HIS A 64 -3.97 6.71 -17.29
CA HIS A 64 -4.60 5.90 -16.24
C HIS A 64 -5.21 4.62 -16.85
N VAL A 65 -5.56 3.66 -15.99
CA VAL A 65 -6.53 2.61 -16.31
C VAL A 65 -7.63 2.56 -15.25
N SER A 66 -8.85 2.31 -15.70
CA SER A 66 -10.12 2.35 -14.94
C SER A 66 -11.26 1.79 -15.79
N TRP A 67 -12.50 1.83 -15.30
CA TRP A 67 -13.69 1.53 -16.12
C TRP A 67 -13.88 2.46 -17.34
N THR A 68 -13.36 3.68 -17.31
CA THR A 68 -13.39 4.59 -18.48
C THR A 68 -12.28 4.27 -19.48
N ARG A 69 -11.26 3.49 -19.08
CA ARG A 69 -10.08 3.17 -19.88
C ARG A 69 -9.46 1.84 -19.45
N TYR A 70 -9.83 0.74 -20.12
CA TYR A 70 -9.45 -0.61 -19.70
C TYR A 70 -7.97 -0.94 -19.94
N HIS A 71 -7.32 -0.25 -20.87
CA HIS A 71 -5.91 -0.43 -21.21
C HIS A 71 -5.22 0.92 -21.37
N ASP A 72 -3.94 0.98 -21.05
CA ASP A 72 -3.12 2.12 -21.44
C ASP A 72 -2.73 2.04 -22.92
N ASP A 73 -2.24 3.14 -23.50
CA ASP A 73 -1.91 3.22 -24.93
C ASP A 73 -0.73 2.32 -25.33
N ASP A 74 0.18 2.04 -24.40
CA ASP A 74 1.36 1.20 -24.63
C ASP A 74 1.10 -0.29 -24.28
N GLY A 75 -0.08 -0.62 -23.77
CA GLY A 75 -0.54 -1.98 -23.46
C GLY A 75 0.25 -2.69 -22.36
N TYR A 76 0.83 -1.95 -21.41
CA TYR A 76 1.50 -2.50 -20.23
C TYR A 76 0.56 -2.66 -19.03
N ALA A 77 -0.59 -1.98 -19.01
CA ALA A 77 -1.59 -2.01 -17.95
C ALA A 77 -2.95 -2.50 -18.50
N THR A 78 -3.66 -3.30 -17.70
CA THR A 78 -4.96 -3.85 -18.09
C THR A 78 -5.87 -3.99 -16.87
N TYR A 79 -7.07 -3.44 -16.98
CA TYR A 79 -8.13 -3.57 -16.01
C TYR A 79 -9.02 -4.79 -16.33
N SER A 80 -9.43 -5.53 -15.32
CA SER A 80 -10.19 -6.79 -15.49
C SER A 80 -11.62 -6.60 -15.97
N GLY A 81 -12.19 -5.42 -15.76
CA GLY A 81 -13.61 -5.15 -15.97
C GLY A 81 -14.22 -4.41 -14.79
N ASP A 82 -15.38 -3.82 -15.08
CA ASP A 82 -16.16 -2.93 -14.22
C ASP A 82 -17.33 -3.69 -13.61
N LEU A 83 -17.22 -4.01 -12.31
CA LEU A 83 -18.28 -4.63 -11.54
C LEU A 83 -19.02 -3.56 -10.76
N THR A 84 -20.29 -3.39 -11.08
CA THR A 84 -21.03 -2.22 -10.59
C THR A 84 -21.88 -2.49 -9.33
N GLU A 85 -21.84 -3.73 -8.82
CA GLU A 85 -22.48 -4.16 -7.57
C GLU A 85 -21.81 -5.42 -7.00
N ALA A 86 -22.00 -5.67 -5.70
CA ALA A 86 -21.29 -6.72 -4.96
C ALA A 86 -22.11 -7.32 -3.81
N ALA A 87 -23.36 -7.73 -4.06
CA ALA A 87 -24.25 -8.31 -3.05
C ALA A 87 -23.65 -9.56 -2.35
N ALA A 88 -22.94 -10.40 -3.10
CA ALA A 88 -22.23 -11.57 -2.60
C ALA A 88 -20.71 -11.36 -2.49
N GLY A 89 -20.25 -10.11 -2.57
CA GLY A 89 -18.85 -9.75 -2.76
C GLY A 89 -18.44 -9.74 -4.24
N ALA A 90 -17.53 -8.83 -4.58
CA ALA A 90 -16.97 -8.66 -5.92
C ALA A 90 -15.48 -8.37 -5.84
N SER A 91 -14.74 -8.61 -6.93
CA SER A 91 -13.34 -8.20 -7.01
C SER A 91 -12.96 -7.72 -8.40
N GLU A 92 -12.21 -6.63 -8.41
CA GLU A 92 -11.60 -6.07 -9.61
C GLU A 92 -10.08 -6.16 -9.52
N PHE A 93 -9.45 -6.21 -10.68
CA PHE A 93 -8.01 -6.36 -10.81
C PHE A 93 -7.43 -5.39 -11.84
N ILE A 94 -6.22 -4.92 -11.57
CA ILE A 94 -5.39 -4.23 -12.57
C ILE A 94 -4.04 -4.94 -12.63
N ASP A 95 -3.69 -5.46 -13.81
CA ASP A 95 -2.37 -6.00 -14.10
C ASP A 95 -1.49 -4.92 -14.74
N ILE A 96 -0.26 -4.78 -14.26
CA ILE A 96 0.72 -3.82 -14.77
C ILE A 96 2.07 -4.52 -14.97
N ASP A 97 2.59 -4.47 -16.18
CA ASP A 97 3.91 -4.98 -16.55
C ASP A 97 4.97 -3.89 -16.38
N LEU A 98 5.60 -3.87 -15.20
CA LEU A 98 6.58 -2.89 -14.78
C LEU A 98 7.83 -2.84 -15.68
N SER A 99 8.10 -3.91 -16.45
CA SER A 99 9.22 -3.94 -17.39
C SER A 99 8.99 -3.04 -18.61
N ARG A 100 7.73 -2.72 -18.91
CA ARG A 100 7.29 -1.90 -20.06
C ARG A 100 6.81 -0.51 -19.66
N VAL A 101 6.63 -0.27 -18.35
CA VAL A 101 6.16 1.02 -17.83
C VAL A 101 7.15 2.14 -18.12
N LYS A 102 6.63 3.19 -18.75
CA LYS A 102 7.37 4.42 -19.07
C LYS A 102 7.19 5.54 -18.04
N CYS A 103 6.08 5.54 -17.29
CA CYS A 103 5.83 6.55 -16.26
C CYS A 103 6.73 6.36 -15.03
N ARG A 104 6.89 7.41 -14.21
CA ARG A 104 7.69 7.37 -12.98
C ARG A 104 6.89 6.83 -11.80
N TYR A 105 5.61 7.18 -11.73
CA TYR A 105 4.74 6.84 -10.60
C TYR A 105 3.45 6.17 -11.07
N ILE A 106 3.01 5.17 -10.31
CA ILE A 106 1.71 4.51 -10.46
C ILE A 106 0.99 4.59 -9.11
N ILE A 107 -0.19 5.20 -9.06
CA ILE A 107 -0.96 5.38 -7.83
C ILE A 107 -2.17 4.46 -7.88
N SER A 108 -2.34 3.60 -6.88
CA SER A 108 -3.59 2.85 -6.75
C SER A 108 -4.68 3.75 -6.19
N GLN A 109 -5.86 3.72 -6.80
CA GLN A 109 -7.00 4.53 -6.40
C GLN A 109 -8.26 3.69 -6.34
N ILE A 110 -9.10 3.94 -5.35
CA ILE A 110 -10.45 3.41 -5.26
C ILE A 110 -11.40 4.59 -5.19
N ASN A 111 -12.32 4.69 -6.14
CA ASN A 111 -13.30 5.75 -6.20
C ASN A 111 -14.68 5.22 -5.83
N ILE A 112 -15.40 5.97 -5.01
CA ILE A 112 -16.82 5.70 -4.79
C ILE A 112 -17.59 6.29 -5.97
N TYR A 113 -18.01 5.45 -6.91
CA TYR A 113 -18.88 5.88 -7.99
C TYR A 113 -20.30 6.12 -7.46
N THR A 114 -20.88 5.17 -6.75
CA THR A 114 -22.15 5.35 -6.04
C THR A 114 -22.30 4.37 -4.88
N GLY A 115 -23.25 4.64 -3.99
CA GLY A 115 -23.61 3.74 -2.89
C GLY A 115 -22.89 4.07 -1.59
N GLU A 116 -22.52 3.02 -0.85
CA GLU A 116 -22.05 3.10 0.53
C GLU A 116 -20.69 3.79 0.63
N SER A 117 -20.44 4.51 1.72
CA SER A 117 -19.11 4.97 2.06
C SER A 117 -18.20 3.82 2.52
N PHE A 118 -16.89 4.06 2.54
CA PHE A 118 -15.91 3.11 3.06
C PHE A 118 -16.15 2.74 4.54
N GLU A 119 -16.88 3.57 5.29
CA GLU A 119 -17.27 3.32 6.69
C GLU A 119 -18.57 2.48 6.80
N GLU A 120 -19.42 2.48 5.77
CA GLU A 120 -20.74 1.82 5.79
C GLU A 120 -20.75 0.44 5.13
N VAL A 121 -19.96 0.26 4.08
CA VAL A 121 -19.85 -0.99 3.30
C VAL A 121 -19.48 -2.17 4.19
N GLU A 122 -20.04 -3.36 3.95
CA GLU A 122 -19.85 -4.51 4.85
C GLU A 122 -18.38 -4.90 4.91
N GLU A 123 -17.75 -5.07 3.74
CA GLU A 123 -16.34 -5.37 3.60
C GLU A 123 -15.75 -4.53 2.47
N SER A 124 -14.54 -4.02 2.66
CA SER A 124 -13.74 -3.56 1.54
C SER A 124 -12.25 -3.65 1.86
N PHE A 125 -11.47 -4.16 0.91
CA PHE A 125 -10.02 -4.22 1.04
C PHE A 125 -9.32 -4.10 -0.30
N PHE A 126 -8.19 -3.40 -0.28
CA PHE A 126 -7.24 -3.31 -1.38
C PHE A 126 -6.03 -4.17 -1.06
N GLY A 127 -5.46 -4.79 -2.08
CA GLY A 127 -4.12 -5.35 -1.98
C GLY A 127 -3.38 -5.34 -3.30
N PHE A 128 -2.12 -5.75 -3.23
CA PHE A 128 -1.34 -6.00 -4.44
C PHE A 128 -0.58 -7.32 -4.33
N MET A 129 -0.33 -7.89 -5.51
CA MET A 129 0.51 -9.05 -5.70
C MET A 129 1.69 -8.70 -6.58
N GLU A 130 2.76 -9.46 -6.38
CA GLU A 130 3.90 -9.49 -7.27
C GLU A 130 3.94 -10.84 -7.98
N ARG A 131 3.88 -10.80 -9.31
CA ARG A 131 3.80 -11.99 -10.16
C ARG A 131 4.91 -12.00 -11.20
N THR A 132 5.20 -13.17 -11.74
CA THR A 132 6.11 -13.30 -12.88
C THR A 132 5.35 -13.24 -14.21
N PRO A 133 6.02 -12.98 -15.34
CA PRO A 133 5.38 -12.96 -16.65
C PRO A 133 4.63 -14.25 -16.99
N GLU A 134 5.13 -15.40 -16.54
CA GLU A 134 4.51 -16.71 -16.74
C GLU A 134 3.17 -16.86 -15.99
N GLN A 135 2.96 -16.06 -14.95
CA GLN A 135 1.73 -16.03 -14.16
C GLN A 135 0.72 -14.98 -14.68
N LYS A 136 1.04 -14.25 -15.75
CA LYS A 136 0.14 -13.23 -16.33
C LYS A 136 -1.17 -13.88 -16.80
N GLY A 137 -2.30 -13.33 -16.39
CA GLY A 137 -3.63 -13.87 -16.71
C GLY A 137 -4.04 -15.11 -15.91
N MET A 138 -3.16 -15.70 -15.11
CA MET A 138 -3.52 -16.82 -14.23
C MET A 138 -4.47 -16.37 -13.10
N PRO A 139 -5.28 -17.29 -12.54
CA PRO A 139 -6.16 -16.99 -11.40
C PRO A 139 -5.44 -16.38 -10.19
N PHE A 140 -6.22 -15.85 -9.26
CA PHE A 140 -5.75 -15.29 -7.98
C PHE A 140 -4.97 -16.35 -7.17
N GLU A 141 -3.79 -15.99 -6.69
CA GLU A 141 -2.92 -16.90 -5.95
C GLU A 141 -2.49 -16.26 -4.61
N ALA A 142 -3.11 -16.67 -3.51
CA ALA A 142 -2.96 -16.01 -2.20
C ALA A 142 -1.50 -15.88 -1.71
N ARG A 143 -0.62 -16.84 -2.04
CA ARG A 143 0.80 -16.81 -1.67
C ARG A 143 1.59 -15.67 -2.34
N THR A 144 1.05 -15.09 -3.41
CA THR A 144 1.68 -13.98 -4.14
C THR A 144 1.22 -12.61 -3.63
N VAL A 145 0.27 -12.57 -2.69
CA VAL A 145 -0.17 -11.34 -2.03
C VAL A 145 0.99 -10.79 -1.20
N ARG A 146 1.35 -9.53 -1.47
CA ARG A 146 2.39 -8.81 -0.74
C ARG A 146 1.82 -7.94 0.36
N MET A 147 0.60 -7.45 0.16
CA MET A 147 -0.11 -6.63 1.12
C MET A 147 -1.62 -6.69 0.85
N LYS A 148 -2.41 -6.65 1.92
CA LYS A 148 -3.87 -6.48 1.89
C LYS A 148 -4.28 -5.58 3.05
N SER A 149 -4.87 -4.41 2.78
CA SER A 149 -5.46 -3.53 3.80
C SER A 149 -6.95 -3.39 3.60
N GLU A 150 -7.66 -3.39 4.71
CA GLU A 150 -9.01 -2.84 4.73
C GLU A 150 -9.00 -1.39 4.26
N ILE A 151 -10.04 -0.99 3.52
CA ILE A 151 -10.26 0.39 3.12
C ILE A 151 -11.37 0.94 3.99
N ARG A 152 -10.98 1.60 5.08
CA ARG A 152 -11.88 2.25 6.02
C ARG A 152 -11.42 3.69 6.22
N GLY A 153 -12.37 4.62 6.14
CA GLY A 153 -12.09 6.03 6.43
C GLY A 153 -13.04 6.99 5.74
N LYS A 154 -13.01 8.24 6.23
CA LYS A 154 -13.81 9.33 5.70
C LYS A 154 -13.25 9.80 4.36
N GLY A 155 -14.09 9.79 3.34
CA GLY A 155 -13.73 10.29 2.02
C GLY A 155 -14.53 9.59 0.93
N LYS A 156 -14.20 9.92 -0.32
CA LYS A 156 -14.81 9.38 -1.53
C LYS A 156 -13.78 8.80 -2.50
N VAL A 157 -12.50 9.01 -2.23
CA VAL A 157 -11.37 8.46 -2.99
C VAL A 157 -10.35 7.95 -1.99
N ALA A 158 -9.98 6.68 -2.06
CA ALA A 158 -8.91 6.10 -1.27
C ALA A 158 -7.65 5.96 -2.13
N LEU A 159 -6.49 6.32 -1.57
CA LEU A 159 -5.16 6.15 -2.18
C LEU A 159 -4.33 5.25 -1.26
N PRO A 160 -4.33 3.92 -1.48
CA PRO A 160 -3.58 3.01 -0.61
C PRO A 160 -2.06 3.15 -0.77
N LEU A 161 -1.57 3.13 -2.00
CA LEU A 161 -0.14 3.01 -2.33
C LEU A 161 0.23 3.84 -3.55
N VAL A 162 1.48 4.28 -3.59
CA VAL A 162 2.15 4.74 -4.81
C VAL A 162 3.34 3.83 -5.08
N PHE A 163 3.49 3.42 -6.33
CA PHE A 163 4.64 2.70 -6.82
C PHE A 163 5.53 3.68 -7.58
N ALA A 164 6.81 3.71 -7.24
CA ALA A 164 7.78 4.62 -7.83
C ALA A 164 8.91 3.82 -8.48
N LYS A 165 9.22 4.16 -9.73
CA LYS A 165 10.43 3.71 -10.41
C LYS A 165 11.61 4.47 -9.81
N ASN A 166 12.70 3.80 -9.49
CA ASN A 166 13.93 4.40 -8.99
C ASN A 166 14.85 4.76 -10.17
N GLU A 167 15.93 5.49 -9.91
CA GLU A 167 16.92 5.85 -10.94
C GLU A 167 17.61 4.64 -11.56
N ASP A 168 17.83 3.59 -10.77
CA ASP A 168 18.37 2.30 -11.22
C ASP A 168 17.36 1.43 -11.98
N GLY A 169 16.13 1.93 -12.18
CA GLY A 169 15.04 1.23 -12.85
C GLY A 169 14.27 0.24 -11.98
N SER A 170 14.71 -0.02 -10.75
CA SER A 170 13.97 -0.85 -9.79
C SER A 170 12.68 -0.16 -9.34
N TRP A 171 11.72 -0.91 -8.80
CA TRP A 171 10.45 -0.35 -8.33
C TRP A 171 10.33 -0.45 -6.81
N THR A 172 9.67 0.53 -6.21
CA THR A 172 9.30 0.51 -4.80
C THR A 172 7.83 0.85 -4.63
N ALA A 173 7.21 0.33 -3.56
CA ALA A 173 5.88 0.65 -3.11
C ALA A 173 5.97 1.52 -1.84
N LYS A 174 5.33 2.69 -1.84
CA LYS A 174 5.26 3.61 -0.69
C LYS A 174 3.83 3.75 -0.17
N TRP A 175 3.65 3.53 1.12
CA TRP A 175 2.35 3.56 1.79
C TRP A 175 1.80 4.99 1.84
N LEU A 176 0.63 5.20 1.25
CA LEU A 176 -0.08 6.48 1.27
C LEU A 176 -1.18 6.48 2.33
N HIS A 177 -2.09 5.49 2.28
CA HIS A 177 -3.27 5.38 3.14
C HIS A 177 -4.02 6.70 3.33
N LEU A 178 -4.29 7.38 2.21
CA LEU A 178 -5.05 8.62 2.20
C LEU A 178 -6.50 8.38 1.82
N HIS A 179 -7.40 9.14 2.42
CA HIS A 179 -8.76 9.30 1.95
C HIS A 179 -8.99 10.76 1.59
N LEU A 180 -9.46 11.01 0.37
CA LEU A 180 -9.73 12.34 -0.13
C LEU A 180 -11.23 12.59 -0.17
N ASN A 181 -11.59 13.87 0.02
CA ASN A 181 -12.93 14.33 -0.32
C ASN A 181 -13.14 14.22 -1.84
N GLY A 182 -14.39 14.03 -2.22
CA GLY A 182 -14.82 13.95 -3.62
C GLY A 182 -16.26 14.42 -3.75
N LYS A 183 -16.83 14.18 -4.92
CA LYS A 183 -18.26 14.40 -5.16
C LYS A 183 -19.08 13.37 -4.37
N PRO A 184 -20.37 13.64 -4.10
CA PRO A 184 -21.24 12.66 -3.47
C PRO A 184 -21.22 11.31 -4.21
N ASN A 185 -21.31 11.38 -5.55
CA ASN A 185 -21.32 10.26 -6.51
C ASN A 185 -20.52 10.62 -7.77
N CYS A 186 -20.34 9.64 -8.67
CA CYS A 186 -19.62 9.70 -9.95
C CYS A 186 -18.16 10.16 -9.79
N ASN A 187 -17.48 9.74 -8.71
CA ASN A 187 -16.05 9.99 -8.58
C ASN A 187 -15.29 9.14 -9.60
N ARG A 188 -14.32 9.76 -10.28
CA ARG A 188 -13.50 9.10 -11.30
C ARG A 188 -12.11 9.72 -11.31
N VAL A 189 -11.14 8.95 -11.81
CA VAL A 189 -9.71 9.33 -11.88
C VAL A 189 -9.52 10.69 -12.56
N GLU A 190 -10.19 10.92 -13.68
CA GLU A 190 -10.03 12.12 -14.50
C GLU A 190 -10.44 13.39 -13.75
N ALA A 191 -11.39 13.27 -12.82
CA ALA A 191 -11.89 14.38 -12.01
C ALA A 191 -10.99 14.69 -10.80
N ASN A 192 -10.23 13.71 -10.29
CA ASN A 192 -9.40 13.88 -9.08
C ASN A 192 -7.88 13.78 -9.35
N ARG A 193 -7.44 13.64 -10.61
CA ARG A 193 -6.02 13.52 -10.98
C ARG A 193 -5.13 14.64 -10.44
N LEU A 194 -5.61 15.89 -10.44
CA LEU A 194 -4.82 17.05 -10.01
C LEU A 194 -4.62 17.06 -8.48
N SER A 195 -5.71 16.87 -7.72
CA SER A 195 -5.63 16.80 -6.25
C SER A 195 -4.82 15.59 -5.79
N THR A 196 -4.97 14.45 -6.47
CA THR A 196 -4.16 13.26 -6.23
C THR A 196 -2.68 13.53 -6.48
N SER A 197 -2.33 14.06 -7.65
CA SER A 197 -0.94 14.37 -8.02
C SER A 197 -0.27 15.26 -6.97
N LEU A 198 -0.92 16.36 -6.58
CA LEU A 198 -0.38 17.28 -5.57
C LEU A 198 -0.13 16.60 -4.23
N LEU A 199 -1.09 15.82 -3.73
CA LEU A 199 -0.94 15.16 -2.42
C LEU A 199 0.09 14.03 -2.46
N VAL A 200 0.12 13.23 -3.52
CA VAL A 200 1.10 12.18 -3.71
C VAL A 200 2.50 12.76 -3.81
N HIS A 201 2.69 13.88 -4.52
CA HIS A 201 3.96 14.61 -4.57
C HIS A 201 4.46 14.95 -3.15
N THR A 202 3.60 15.52 -2.29
CA THR A 202 4.01 15.84 -0.92
C THR A 202 4.45 14.64 -0.10
N ILE A 203 3.83 13.46 -0.30
CA ILE A 203 4.19 12.25 0.45
C ILE A 203 5.43 11.57 -0.12
N VAL A 204 5.53 11.50 -1.45
CA VAL A 204 6.67 10.88 -2.13
C VAL A 204 7.97 11.61 -1.77
N CYS A 205 7.98 12.95 -1.86
CA CYS A 205 9.14 13.77 -1.56
C CYS A 205 9.42 13.97 -0.06
N ARG A 206 8.49 13.57 0.81
CA ARG A 206 8.70 13.66 2.25
C ARG A 206 9.63 12.56 2.74
N GLU A 207 10.66 12.98 3.45
CA GLU A 207 11.48 12.14 4.32
C GLU A 207 10.73 11.88 5.63
N TYR A 208 10.53 10.60 5.93
CA TYR A 208 9.90 10.16 7.18
C TYR A 208 10.99 9.73 8.13
N LEU A 209 10.77 9.89 9.43
CA LEU A 209 11.62 9.26 10.43
C LEU A 209 11.52 7.75 10.25
N ASP A 210 12.63 7.12 9.89
CA ASP A 210 12.69 5.70 9.61
C ASP A 210 13.27 4.90 10.77
N LEU A 211 12.83 3.64 10.88
CA LEU A 211 13.30 2.73 11.91
C LEU A 211 14.82 2.45 11.80
N GLY A 212 15.36 2.42 10.58
CA GLY A 212 16.78 2.14 10.35
C GLY A 212 17.67 3.21 10.95
N TYR A 213 17.33 4.48 10.71
CA TYR A 213 18.00 5.64 11.30
C TYR A 213 17.95 5.58 12.83
N LEU A 214 16.80 5.28 13.42
CA LEU A 214 16.69 5.19 14.88
C LEU A 214 17.50 4.01 15.44
N ILE A 215 17.51 2.85 14.77
CA ILE A 215 18.35 1.71 15.15
C ILE A 215 19.82 2.10 15.13
N GLU A 216 20.30 2.83 14.11
CA GLU A 216 21.69 3.28 14.06
C GLU A 216 22.04 4.26 15.19
N LEU A 217 21.11 5.16 15.57
CA LEU A 217 21.30 6.02 16.74
C LEU A 217 21.33 5.22 18.06
N MET A 218 20.43 4.25 18.22
CA MET A 218 20.38 3.39 19.41
C MET A 218 21.64 2.54 19.51
N ARG A 219 22.12 2.01 18.39
CA ARG A 219 23.34 1.18 18.31
C ARG A 219 24.57 1.91 18.84
N GLN A 220 24.68 3.23 18.65
CA GLN A 220 25.77 4.03 19.18
C GLN A 220 25.79 4.12 20.72
N LYS A 221 24.64 3.91 21.37
CA LYS A 221 24.48 3.96 22.83
C LYS A 221 24.31 2.59 23.48
N ALA A 222 24.00 1.57 22.69
CA ALA A 222 23.76 0.22 23.17
C ALA A 222 25.06 -0.43 23.67
N GLY A 223 25.00 -1.16 24.79
CA GLY A 223 26.12 -1.97 25.28
C GLY A 223 26.45 -3.15 24.34
N SER A 224 25.46 -3.65 23.61
CA SER A 224 25.61 -4.68 22.57
C SER A 224 24.50 -4.58 21.53
N PHE A 225 24.79 -4.99 20.28
CA PHE A 225 23.84 -5.03 19.18
C PHE A 225 24.14 -6.24 18.28
N SER A 226 23.10 -6.95 17.83
CA SER A 226 23.25 -8.01 16.83
C SER A 226 21.98 -8.15 16.00
N TRP A 227 22.13 -8.55 14.74
CA TRP A 227 21.02 -8.95 13.90
C TRP A 227 20.55 -10.35 14.32
N TYR A 228 19.26 -10.49 14.62
CA TYR A 228 18.67 -11.79 14.94
C TYR A 228 18.54 -12.66 13.68
N LYS A 229 19.13 -13.84 13.75
CA LYS A 229 19.19 -14.88 12.71
C LYS A 229 18.84 -16.26 13.29
N GLY A 230 18.09 -16.30 14.39
CA GLY A 230 17.72 -17.53 15.08
C GLY A 230 18.74 -18.01 16.12
N GLN A 231 19.73 -17.19 16.50
CA GLN A 231 20.64 -17.52 17.60
C GLN A 231 19.92 -17.50 18.96
N GLU A 232 20.43 -18.25 19.93
CA GLU A 232 19.96 -18.21 21.30
C GLU A 232 20.24 -16.85 21.94
N ILE A 233 19.30 -16.35 22.75
CA ILE A 233 19.40 -15.06 23.43
C ILE A 233 19.61 -15.34 24.92
N SER A 234 20.79 -15.01 25.44
CA SER A 234 21.24 -15.43 26.78
C SER A 234 20.78 -14.52 27.93
N GLY A 235 20.12 -13.39 27.66
CA GLY A 235 19.68 -12.43 28.68
C GLY A 235 18.62 -11.45 28.15
N PRO A 236 18.06 -10.57 29.00
CA PRO A 236 17.03 -9.63 28.60
C PRO A 236 17.52 -8.70 27.48
N VAL A 237 16.70 -8.53 26.45
CA VAL A 237 17.00 -7.68 25.29
C VAL A 237 15.83 -6.76 24.93
N VAL A 238 16.11 -5.70 24.18
CA VAL A 238 15.09 -5.03 23.36
C VAL A 238 15.13 -5.66 21.98
N PHE A 239 14.12 -6.47 21.67
CA PHE A 239 13.96 -7.12 20.37
C PHE A 239 13.08 -6.25 19.47
N ILE A 240 13.55 -5.96 18.25
CA ILE A 240 12.81 -5.21 17.24
C ILE A 240 12.61 -6.11 16.01
N GLY A 241 11.36 -6.37 15.63
CA GLY A 241 11.08 -7.28 14.51
C GLY A 241 9.65 -7.20 13.98
N LEU A 242 9.33 -8.08 13.02
CA LEU A 242 7.96 -8.23 12.50
C LEU A 242 7.16 -9.26 13.33
N GLU A 243 7.85 -10.29 13.82
CA GLU A 243 7.29 -11.35 14.65
C GLU A 243 8.18 -11.56 15.88
N THR A 244 7.55 -11.86 17.02
CA THR A 244 8.27 -12.15 18.26
C THR A 244 8.83 -13.58 18.21
N PRO A 245 10.14 -13.78 18.39
CA PRO A 245 10.69 -15.12 18.48
C PRO A 245 10.21 -15.83 19.75
N GLU A 246 10.01 -17.14 19.65
CA GLU A 246 9.71 -17.97 20.81
C GLU A 246 10.88 -17.96 21.80
N GLY A 247 10.59 -17.96 23.10
CA GLY A 247 11.60 -18.11 24.14
C GLY A 247 12.45 -16.85 24.42
N LEU A 248 11.95 -15.65 24.15
CA LEU A 248 12.62 -14.42 24.63
C LEU A 248 12.85 -14.49 26.16
N PRO A 249 14.06 -14.18 26.65
CA PRO A 249 14.34 -14.21 28.09
C PRO A 249 13.42 -13.29 28.88
N ALA A 250 13.07 -13.71 30.10
CA ALA A 250 12.23 -12.92 31.01
C ALA A 250 12.84 -11.53 31.24
N GLY A 251 12.00 -10.48 31.14
CA GLY A 251 12.43 -9.08 31.23
C GLY A 251 12.83 -8.45 29.89
N SER A 252 12.76 -9.18 28.77
CA SER A 252 12.93 -8.61 27.44
C SER A 252 11.76 -7.71 27.03
N THR A 253 12.03 -6.67 26.26
CA THR A 253 11.02 -5.82 25.61
C THR A 253 10.94 -6.17 24.13
N ALA A 254 9.73 -6.39 23.62
CA ALA A 254 9.49 -6.75 22.23
C ALA A 254 8.75 -5.62 21.50
N ILE A 255 9.43 -4.99 20.54
CA ILE A 255 8.88 -3.92 19.70
C ILE A 255 8.60 -4.48 18.31
N MET A 256 7.32 -4.55 17.97
CA MET A 256 6.79 -5.08 16.71
C MET A 256 6.11 -3.97 15.92
N LEU A 257 5.65 -4.30 14.71
CA LEU A 257 4.88 -3.38 13.87
C LEU A 257 3.65 -2.78 14.60
N GLY A 258 2.99 -3.57 15.45
CA GLY A 258 1.80 -3.16 16.20
C GLY A 258 2.06 -2.08 17.26
N ASN A 259 3.23 -2.11 17.90
CA ASN A 259 3.65 -1.18 18.97
C ASN A 259 4.92 -0.41 18.60
N LEU A 260 5.18 -0.21 17.30
CA LEU A 260 6.42 0.37 16.80
C LEU A 260 6.76 1.73 17.39
N GLN A 261 5.76 2.51 17.80
CA GLN A 261 5.90 3.80 18.47
C GLN A 261 6.64 3.73 19.82
N GLU A 262 6.65 2.58 20.50
CA GLU A 262 7.33 2.39 21.79
C GLU A 262 8.86 2.49 21.69
N ILE A 263 9.40 2.47 20.46
CA ILE A 263 10.82 2.72 20.22
C ILE A 263 11.21 4.18 20.43
N ILE A 264 10.25 5.11 20.35
CA ILE A 264 10.50 6.53 20.53
C ILE A 264 10.58 6.80 22.03
N PRO A 265 11.72 7.28 22.57
CA PRO A 265 11.82 7.64 23.97
C PRO A 265 10.77 8.68 24.36
N ALA A 266 10.17 8.52 25.54
CA ALA A 266 9.23 9.48 26.11
C ALA A 266 9.88 10.85 26.40
#